data_AF-A0A959Z3Y1-F1
#
_entry.id   AF-A0A959Z3Y1-F1
#
_cell.length_a   1.000
_cell.length_b   1.000
_cell.length_c   1.000
_cell.angle_alpha   90.00
_cell.angle_beta   90.00
_cell.angle_gamma   90.00
#
_symmetry.space_group_name_H-M   'P 1'
#
loop_
_entity.id
_entity.type
_entity.pdbx_description
1 polymer ?
#
loop_
_entity_poly.entity_id
_entity_poly.type
_entity_poly.pdbx_seq_one_letter_code
_entity_poly.pdbx_strand_id
1 'polypeptide(L)'
;MKKTLLALVLGLGVVTAATAQVITYVEEPPGLMGGYDFTWVGPDDGWGSPDLSIPGTSVTDTLAFVSDGTVGDSLGCNALVNGVDVAGKIAVVYRGGCEFGTKALNAENAGAVAVVIINNVAGAPVGMGAGADGATVSIPVIMISQSDGALMKSEIDAGNVIMFIGNKAGFFGDDVGMFPQDILMSEYTAKPAAIAQNDTEFNVMPGAWVHNYGSNDQVGITLNVVVDQGGTELYNETSAGVDILSGDSAFLTVPTFSQSTYGGFYTITYTSGIGGGGIVDEFEGDNEFVTTLLIDSLWSYADIDPVTELPIPTAHFRPSGNTTGFTTCTHFRDPNASRMAALGLYSSASKSAGDSVTGEFIEATLYEWNDVFTGLSDPNIQVLDINAVATGEYNYVTDESSQMVYIPFDDPVVLVDDQRYLFCVTTFNDLLFVGFDSYYD
;
A
#
# COMPACT_ATOMS: atom_id res chain seq x y z
N MET A 1 0.76 -44.66 -45.16
CA MET A 1 -0.28 -44.50 -44.11
C MET A 1 0.25 -43.53 -43.08
N LYS A 2 -0.41 -42.37 -42.97
CA LYS A 2 -0.03 -41.24 -42.11
C LYS A 2 -0.15 -41.64 -40.63
N LYS A 3 0.87 -41.37 -39.83
CA LYS A 3 0.81 -41.46 -38.36
C LYS A 3 0.41 -40.08 -37.83
N THR A 4 -0.84 -39.94 -37.43
CA THR A 4 -1.34 -38.81 -36.65
C THR A 4 -0.81 -38.94 -35.21
N LEU A 5 0.07 -38.01 -34.80
CA LEU A 5 0.38 -37.81 -33.39
C LEU A 5 -0.78 -37.01 -32.78
N LEU A 6 -1.43 -37.59 -31.78
CA LEU A 6 -2.43 -36.94 -30.95
C LEU A 6 -1.67 -36.10 -29.91
N ALA A 7 -1.65 -34.78 -30.08
CA ALA A 7 -1.16 -33.85 -29.07
C ALA A 7 -2.21 -33.77 -27.94
N LEU A 8 -1.86 -34.32 -26.78
CA LEU A 8 -2.63 -34.14 -25.55
C LEU A 8 -2.32 -32.73 -25.03
N VAL A 9 -3.16 -31.76 -25.40
CA VAL A 9 -3.16 -30.43 -24.79
C VAL A 9 -3.72 -30.60 -23.38
N LEU A 10 -2.81 -30.68 -22.40
CA LEU A 10 -3.17 -30.55 -21.00
C LEU A 10 -3.44 -29.06 -20.78
N GLY A 11 -4.70 -28.66 -20.96
CA GLY A 11 -5.17 -27.33 -20.57
C GLY A 11 -5.05 -27.22 -19.05
N LEU A 12 -3.97 -26.61 -18.59
CA LEU A 12 -3.87 -26.09 -17.24
C LEU A 12 -4.80 -24.86 -17.23
N GLY A 13 -6.07 -25.08 -16.90
CA GLY A 13 -6.97 -24.00 -16.54
C GLY A 13 -6.39 -23.33 -15.32
N VAL A 14 -5.68 -22.23 -15.53
CA VAL A 14 -5.43 -21.25 -14.47
C VAL A 14 -6.83 -20.74 -14.12
N VAL A 15 -7.39 -21.26 -13.04
CA VAL A 15 -8.48 -20.59 -12.36
C VAL A 15 -7.83 -19.31 -11.84
N THR A 16 -8.01 -18.21 -12.56
CA THR A 16 -7.78 -16.88 -12.01
C THR A 16 -8.70 -16.81 -10.80
N ALA A 17 -8.11 -16.86 -9.60
CA ALA A 17 -8.83 -16.42 -8.43
C ALA A 17 -9.12 -14.95 -8.72
N ALA A 18 -10.38 -14.61 -9.03
CA ALA A 18 -10.83 -13.24 -9.03
C ALA A 18 -10.42 -12.68 -7.67
N THR A 19 -9.45 -11.78 -7.65
CA THR A 19 -9.06 -11.05 -6.46
C THR A 19 -10.27 -10.22 -6.08
N ALA A 20 -11.01 -10.66 -5.06
CA ALA A 20 -12.12 -9.91 -4.52
C ALA A 20 -11.58 -8.61 -3.92
N GLN A 21 -11.68 -7.51 -4.66
CA GLN A 21 -11.40 -6.17 -4.14
C GLN A 21 -12.59 -5.72 -3.31
N VAL A 22 -12.61 -6.14 -2.05
CA VAL A 22 -13.42 -5.43 -1.07
C VAL A 22 -12.77 -4.08 -0.87
N ILE A 23 -13.50 -3.01 -1.15
CA ILE A 23 -13.02 -1.64 -0.96
C ILE A 23 -14.00 -0.85 -0.09
N THR A 24 -13.46 0.20 0.53
CA THR A 24 -14.23 1.30 1.12
C THR A 24 -13.81 2.56 0.39
N TYR A 25 -14.74 3.16 -0.35
CA TYR A 25 -14.45 4.30 -1.22
C TYR A 25 -15.48 5.40 -1.04
N VAL A 26 -15.03 6.64 -0.87
CA VAL A 26 -15.92 7.81 -0.88
C VAL A 26 -16.05 8.31 -2.29
N GLU A 27 -17.28 8.39 -2.80
CA GLU A 27 -17.60 8.91 -4.13
C GLU A 27 -17.86 10.42 -4.10
N GLU A 28 -18.47 10.92 -3.02
CA GLU A 28 -18.74 12.34 -2.81
C GLU A 28 -18.44 12.75 -1.37
N PRO A 29 -18.02 14.01 -1.13
CA PRO A 29 -17.71 15.05 -2.11
C PRO A 29 -16.30 14.89 -2.74
N PRO A 30 -15.99 15.57 -3.86
CA PRO A 30 -14.68 15.46 -4.53
C PRO A 30 -13.46 15.73 -3.65
N GLY A 31 -13.59 16.56 -2.60
CA GLY A 31 -12.50 16.85 -1.67
C GLY A 31 -12.20 15.73 -0.66
N LEU A 32 -13.07 14.72 -0.57
CA LEU A 32 -12.92 13.53 0.27
C LEU A 32 -12.93 12.24 -0.56
N MET A 33 -13.01 12.36 -1.89
CA MET A 33 -13.11 11.22 -2.80
C MET A 33 -11.83 10.38 -2.74
N GLY A 34 -11.96 9.06 -2.68
CA GLY A 34 -10.83 8.16 -2.58
C GLY A 34 -11.08 6.91 -1.74
N GLY A 35 -10.12 5.98 -1.78
CA GLY A 35 -10.10 4.80 -0.94
C GLY A 35 -9.68 5.12 0.50
N TYR A 36 -10.25 4.41 1.46
CA TYR A 36 -9.93 4.55 2.88
C TYR A 36 -9.49 3.21 3.46
N ASP A 37 -8.43 3.23 4.28
CA ASP A 37 -7.99 2.06 5.03
C ASP A 37 -9.12 1.57 5.95
N PHE A 38 -9.38 0.27 5.89
CA PHE A 38 -10.48 -0.32 6.64
C PHE A 38 -10.23 -1.76 7.06
N THR A 39 -11.02 -2.21 8.02
CA THR A 39 -11.28 -3.64 8.27
C THR A 39 -12.77 -3.88 8.13
N TRP A 40 -13.16 -5.07 7.72
CA TRP A 40 -14.57 -5.46 7.62
C TRP A 40 -14.78 -6.79 8.35
N VAL A 41 -16.04 -7.09 8.67
CA VAL A 41 -16.39 -8.35 9.37
C VAL A 41 -16.93 -9.38 8.38
N GLY A 42 -16.31 -10.55 8.36
CA GLY A 42 -16.72 -11.66 7.51
C GLY A 42 -17.64 -12.66 8.23
N PRO A 43 -18.29 -13.56 7.48
CA PRO A 43 -19.11 -14.63 8.05
C PRO A 43 -18.30 -15.59 8.94
N ASP A 44 -16.99 -15.70 8.71
CA ASP A 44 -16.08 -16.55 9.49
C ASP A 44 -15.71 -15.96 10.87
N ASP A 45 -16.01 -14.69 11.12
CA ASP A 45 -15.68 -13.98 12.37
C ASP A 45 -16.77 -14.09 13.45
N GLY A 46 -17.76 -14.96 13.23
CA GLY A 46 -18.93 -15.11 14.10
C GLY A 46 -19.99 -14.03 13.91
N TRP A 47 -19.90 -13.26 12.83
CA TRP A 47 -20.89 -12.27 12.41
C TRP A 47 -21.93 -12.87 11.47
N GLY A 48 -23.13 -12.30 11.47
CA GLY A 48 -24.18 -12.60 10.47
C GLY A 48 -24.08 -11.76 9.20
N SER A 49 -23.11 -10.84 9.14
CA SER A 49 -22.91 -9.90 8.04
C SER A 49 -22.64 -10.62 6.71
N PRO A 50 -23.01 -10.00 5.58
CA PRO A 50 -22.77 -10.59 4.27
C PRO A 50 -21.28 -10.71 3.98
N ASP A 51 -20.91 -11.74 3.20
CA ASP A 51 -19.54 -11.93 2.74
C ASP A 51 -19.21 -10.95 1.62
N LEU A 52 -18.53 -9.86 1.98
CA LEU A 52 -18.12 -8.83 1.03
C LEU A 52 -17.09 -9.35 0.03
N SER A 53 -16.48 -10.53 0.21
CA SER A 53 -15.59 -11.09 -0.81
C SER A 53 -16.34 -11.63 -2.03
N ILE A 54 -17.66 -11.81 -1.95
CA ILE A 54 -18.47 -12.29 -3.07
C ILE A 54 -18.74 -11.13 -4.05
N PRO A 55 -18.38 -11.26 -5.35
CA PRO A 55 -18.65 -10.25 -6.37
C PRO A 55 -20.11 -9.78 -6.40
N GLY A 56 -20.30 -8.46 -6.52
CA GLY A 56 -21.62 -7.82 -6.47
C GLY A 56 -22.23 -7.68 -5.07
N THR A 57 -21.56 -8.13 -4.01
CA THR A 57 -21.96 -7.84 -2.63
C THR A 57 -21.42 -6.48 -2.22
N SER A 58 -22.25 -5.44 -2.33
CA SER A 58 -21.88 -4.07 -2.01
C SER A 58 -23.07 -3.24 -1.52
N VAL A 59 -22.75 -2.08 -0.92
CA VAL A 59 -23.68 -1.04 -0.52
C VAL A 59 -23.07 0.31 -0.89
N THR A 60 -23.84 1.15 -1.59
CA THR A 60 -23.52 2.55 -1.82
C THR A 60 -24.65 3.40 -1.26
N ASP A 61 -24.38 4.21 -0.26
CA ASP A 61 -25.35 5.19 0.24
C ASP A 61 -24.65 6.34 1.00
N THR A 62 -25.45 7.29 1.45
CA THR A 62 -25.00 8.45 2.23
C THR A 62 -24.60 8.03 3.65
N LEU A 63 -23.53 8.59 4.19
CA LEU A 63 -23.15 8.43 5.59
C LEU A 63 -24.05 9.29 6.51
N ALA A 64 -24.46 8.74 7.65
CA ALA A 64 -25.18 9.48 8.68
C ALA A 64 -24.75 9.06 10.10
N PHE A 65 -24.37 10.03 10.93
CA PHE A 65 -24.08 9.75 12.34
C PHE A 65 -25.33 9.28 13.08
N VAL A 66 -25.16 8.25 13.90
CA VAL A 66 -26.23 7.77 14.79
C VAL A 66 -26.36 8.67 16.02
N SER A 67 -27.53 8.64 16.66
CA SER A 67 -27.77 9.21 17.98
C SER A 67 -28.60 8.24 18.79
N ASP A 68 -28.14 7.87 19.97
CA ASP A 68 -28.85 7.00 20.92
C ASP A 68 -29.46 7.78 22.10
N GLY A 69 -29.51 9.11 21.97
CA GLY A 69 -30.06 10.03 22.98
C GLY A 69 -29.12 10.33 24.15
N THR A 70 -27.90 9.78 24.18
CA THR A 70 -26.88 10.16 25.16
C THR A 70 -26.19 11.48 24.78
N VAL A 71 -25.78 12.27 25.79
CA VAL A 71 -25.08 13.53 25.56
C VAL A 71 -23.60 13.22 25.31
N GLY A 72 -23.15 13.36 24.07
CA GLY A 72 -21.78 13.02 23.65
C GLY A 72 -21.76 12.23 22.35
N ASP A 73 -20.63 11.58 22.06
CA ASP A 73 -20.31 10.90 20.80
C ASP A 73 -21.40 9.92 20.33
N SER A 74 -21.55 9.77 19.01
CA SER A 74 -22.42 8.81 18.32
C SER A 74 -22.03 7.35 18.60
N LEU A 75 -22.21 6.89 19.84
CA LEU A 75 -21.76 5.57 20.28
C LEU A 75 -22.73 4.44 19.90
N GLY A 76 -24.03 4.72 19.73
CA GLY A 76 -25.00 3.71 19.32
C GLY A 76 -25.18 2.55 20.30
N CYS A 77 -24.97 2.79 21.61
CA CYS A 77 -25.06 1.74 22.62
C CYS A 77 -26.49 1.45 23.07
N ASN A 78 -27.40 2.41 22.87
CA ASN A 78 -28.82 2.25 23.10
C ASN A 78 -29.60 2.31 21.77
N ALA A 79 -30.90 2.04 21.84
CA ALA A 79 -31.79 2.22 20.68
C ALA A 79 -31.65 3.64 20.11
N LEU A 80 -31.51 3.73 18.78
CA LEU A 80 -31.28 5.01 18.11
C LEU A 80 -32.54 5.87 18.13
N VAL A 81 -32.37 7.14 18.49
CA VAL A 81 -33.45 8.14 18.56
C VAL A 81 -33.60 8.91 17.25
N ASN A 82 -32.59 8.86 16.37
CA ASN A 82 -32.58 9.52 15.06
C ASN A 82 -32.76 8.53 13.89
N GLY A 83 -33.50 7.43 14.09
CA GLY A 83 -33.66 6.38 13.07
C GLY A 83 -34.18 6.88 11.72
N VAL A 84 -34.96 7.98 11.68
CA VAL A 84 -35.40 8.60 10.41
C VAL A 84 -34.22 9.15 9.59
N ASP A 85 -33.17 9.63 10.26
CA ASP A 85 -32.00 10.22 9.60
C ASP A 85 -31.03 9.14 9.08
N VAL A 86 -31.12 7.93 9.63
CA VAL A 86 -30.24 6.77 9.39
C VAL A 86 -30.89 5.69 8.50
N ALA A 87 -32.23 5.62 8.47
CA ALA A 87 -32.94 4.61 7.68
C ALA A 87 -32.61 4.73 6.19
N GLY A 88 -32.21 3.60 5.58
CA GLY A 88 -31.76 3.52 4.20
C GLY A 88 -30.32 3.97 3.97
N LYS A 89 -29.61 4.48 4.99
CA LYS A 89 -28.26 5.04 4.88
C LYS A 89 -27.21 4.17 5.55
N ILE A 90 -25.95 4.53 5.36
CA ILE A 90 -24.82 3.94 6.08
C ILE A 90 -24.67 4.64 7.43
N ALA A 91 -24.87 3.90 8.52
CA ALA A 91 -24.78 4.42 9.87
C ALA A 91 -23.33 4.60 10.31
N VAL A 92 -22.99 5.78 10.84
CA VAL A 92 -21.66 6.07 11.37
C VAL A 92 -21.69 6.12 12.89
N VAL A 93 -20.82 5.32 13.52
CA VAL A 93 -20.71 5.21 14.98
C VAL A 93 -19.26 5.32 15.43
N TYR A 94 -19.01 5.82 16.64
CA TYR A 94 -17.68 5.78 17.24
C TYR A 94 -17.48 4.50 18.05
N ARG A 95 -16.25 3.97 18.01
CA ARG A 95 -15.80 2.89 18.90
C ARG A 95 -15.80 3.38 20.36
N GLY A 96 -16.29 2.51 21.26
CA GLY A 96 -16.28 2.76 22.71
C GLY A 96 -17.64 2.48 23.37
N GLY A 97 -17.65 2.42 24.70
CA GLY A 97 -18.89 2.28 25.50
C GLY A 97 -19.56 0.91 25.50
N CYS A 98 -19.67 0.23 24.36
CA CYS A 98 -20.34 -1.05 24.16
C CYS A 98 -19.70 -1.86 23.02
N GLU A 99 -20.13 -3.13 22.88
CA GLU A 99 -19.62 -4.08 21.88
C GLU A 99 -19.99 -3.67 20.45
N PHE A 100 -19.14 -4.05 19.47
CA PHE A 100 -19.35 -3.71 18.05
C PHE A 100 -20.66 -4.29 17.50
N GLY A 101 -20.96 -5.56 17.82
CA GLY A 101 -22.21 -6.20 17.41
C GLY A 101 -23.46 -5.45 17.89
N THR A 102 -23.46 -4.97 19.14
CA THR A 102 -24.58 -4.19 19.70
C THR A 102 -24.77 -2.87 18.94
N LYS A 103 -23.69 -2.17 18.60
CA LYS A 103 -23.75 -0.94 17.81
C LYS A 103 -24.37 -1.18 16.45
N ALA A 104 -23.89 -2.21 15.76
CA ALA A 104 -24.35 -2.55 14.42
C ALA A 104 -25.82 -3.01 14.42
N LEU A 105 -26.21 -3.84 15.39
CA LEU A 105 -27.60 -4.28 15.55
C LEU A 105 -28.55 -3.11 15.85
N ASN A 106 -28.14 -2.13 16.66
CA ASN A 106 -28.94 -0.94 16.92
C ASN A 106 -29.13 -0.08 15.66
N ALA A 107 -28.09 0.06 14.84
CA ALA A 107 -28.16 0.75 13.56
C ALA A 107 -29.06 0.01 12.55
N GLU A 108 -28.91 -1.30 12.43
CA GLU A 108 -29.75 -2.15 11.59
C GLU A 108 -31.23 -2.08 12.00
N ASN A 109 -31.52 -2.16 13.30
CA ASN A 109 -32.88 -2.02 13.82
C ASN A 109 -33.48 -0.63 13.53
N ALA A 110 -32.64 0.39 13.35
CA ALA A 110 -33.06 1.73 12.92
C ALA A 110 -33.20 1.87 11.39
N GLY A 111 -32.90 0.81 10.63
CA GLY A 111 -33.05 0.73 9.18
C GLY A 111 -31.79 1.05 8.38
N ALA A 112 -30.61 1.09 9.01
CA ALA A 112 -29.35 1.28 8.29
C ALA A 112 -29.10 0.12 7.30
N VAL A 113 -28.41 0.42 6.20
CA VAL A 113 -28.04 -0.58 5.17
C VAL A 113 -26.60 -1.07 5.29
N ALA A 114 -25.75 -0.34 6.01
CA ALA A 114 -24.42 -0.74 6.43
C ALA A 114 -23.98 0.09 7.64
N VAL A 115 -22.86 -0.26 8.27
CA VAL A 115 -22.31 0.44 9.44
C VAL A 115 -20.82 0.71 9.27
N VAL A 116 -20.42 1.96 9.50
CA VAL A 116 -19.03 2.40 9.61
C VAL A 116 -18.72 2.71 11.06
N ILE A 117 -17.76 1.99 11.64
CA ILE A 117 -17.26 2.23 12.99
C ILE A 117 -15.96 3.05 12.90
N ILE A 118 -15.94 4.25 13.47
CA ILE A 118 -14.73 5.07 13.55
C ILE A 118 -13.93 4.63 14.78
N ASN A 119 -12.67 4.25 14.59
CA ASN A 119 -11.78 3.89 15.69
C ASN A 119 -11.58 5.09 16.64
N ASN A 120 -11.43 4.82 17.94
CA ASN A 120 -11.22 5.85 18.96
C ASN A 120 -9.76 5.88 19.49
N VAL A 121 -8.91 5.02 18.95
CA VAL A 121 -7.46 4.98 19.18
C VAL A 121 -6.77 5.36 17.89
N ALA A 122 -5.76 6.23 17.96
CA ALA A 122 -4.96 6.61 16.81
C ALA A 122 -4.22 5.40 16.21
N GLY A 123 -4.07 5.41 14.88
CA GLY A 123 -3.47 4.31 14.12
C GLY A 123 -4.49 3.55 13.26
N ALA A 124 -4.03 2.44 12.68
CA ALA A 124 -4.81 1.63 11.74
C ALA A 124 -6.14 1.10 12.33
N PRO A 125 -7.14 0.84 11.48
CA PRO A 125 -8.33 0.08 11.87
C PRO A 125 -7.96 -1.28 12.47
N VAL A 126 -8.81 -1.82 13.34
CA VAL A 126 -8.58 -3.11 14.00
C VAL A 126 -9.76 -4.05 13.79
N GLY A 127 -9.49 -5.35 13.81
CA GLY A 127 -10.54 -6.38 13.73
C GLY A 127 -11.63 -6.20 14.79
N MET A 128 -12.88 -6.39 14.37
CA MET A 128 -14.06 -6.21 15.21
C MET A 128 -14.61 -7.56 15.67
N GLY A 129 -14.53 -7.84 16.98
CA GLY A 129 -15.16 -9.02 17.56
C GLY A 129 -16.69 -8.92 17.54
N ALA A 130 -17.37 -10.02 17.17
CA ALA A 130 -18.83 -10.09 17.05
C ALA A 130 -19.58 -9.75 18.35
N GLY A 131 -19.01 -10.08 19.51
CA GLY A 131 -19.70 -9.90 20.79
C GLY A 131 -20.96 -10.76 20.89
N ALA A 132 -21.90 -10.36 21.74
CA ALA A 132 -23.15 -11.08 21.95
C ALA A 132 -24.13 -11.00 20.76
N ASP A 133 -24.11 -9.86 20.04
CA ASP A 133 -25.14 -9.52 19.07
C ASP A 133 -24.70 -9.68 17.60
N GLY A 134 -23.39 -9.77 17.32
CA GLY A 134 -22.85 -9.74 15.95
C GLY A 134 -23.36 -10.85 15.05
N ALA A 135 -23.67 -12.04 15.60
CA ALA A 135 -24.23 -13.16 14.84
C ALA A 135 -25.65 -12.90 14.29
N THR A 136 -26.32 -11.85 14.78
CA THR A 136 -27.67 -11.45 14.34
C THR A 136 -27.68 -10.26 13.39
N VAL A 137 -26.52 -9.60 13.23
CA VAL A 137 -26.38 -8.45 12.33
C VAL A 137 -26.36 -8.95 10.89
N SER A 138 -27.21 -8.43 10.00
CA SER A 138 -27.32 -8.91 8.61
C SER A 138 -26.88 -7.90 7.55
N ILE A 139 -26.33 -6.76 7.98
CA ILE A 139 -25.78 -5.71 7.12
C ILE A 139 -24.25 -5.66 7.17
N PRO A 140 -23.56 -5.11 6.14
CA PRO A 140 -22.12 -4.91 6.18
C PRO A 140 -21.68 -4.03 7.35
N VAL A 141 -20.55 -4.38 7.98
CA VAL A 141 -19.93 -3.58 9.03
C VAL A 141 -18.45 -3.44 8.74
N ILE A 142 -17.96 -2.21 8.70
CA ILE A 142 -16.55 -1.88 8.54
C ILE A 142 -16.05 -0.98 9.68
N MET A 143 -14.74 -0.92 9.84
CA MET A 143 -14.07 0.06 10.69
C MET A 143 -13.04 0.84 9.88
N ILE A 144 -13.01 2.15 10.10
CA ILE A 144 -11.99 3.08 9.57
C ILE A 144 -11.19 3.70 10.72
N SER A 145 -10.09 4.38 10.39
CA SER A 145 -9.21 5.01 11.38
C SER A 145 -9.89 6.21 12.07
N GLN A 146 -9.34 6.62 13.21
CA GLN A 146 -9.79 7.84 13.90
C GLN A 146 -9.57 9.08 13.03
N SER A 147 -8.44 9.15 12.34
CA SER A 147 -8.07 10.27 11.48
C SER A 147 -9.02 10.40 10.30
N ASP A 148 -9.36 9.30 9.63
CA ASP A 148 -10.27 9.32 8.47
C ASP A 148 -11.68 9.74 8.88
N GLY A 149 -12.17 9.20 10.00
CA GLY A 149 -13.44 9.62 10.57
C GLY A 149 -13.47 11.11 10.95
N ALA A 150 -12.34 11.67 11.39
CA ALA A 150 -12.23 13.10 11.68
C ALA A 150 -12.21 13.97 10.41
N LEU A 151 -11.57 13.51 9.34
CA LEU A 151 -11.53 14.19 8.04
C LEU A 151 -12.93 14.33 7.44
N MET A 152 -13.75 13.28 7.52
CA MET A 152 -15.08 13.28 6.91
C MET A 152 -16.17 13.91 7.78
N LYS A 153 -15.89 14.17 9.08
CA LYS A 153 -16.93 14.48 10.07
C LYS A 153 -17.88 15.61 9.66
N SER A 154 -17.35 16.75 9.23
CA SER A 154 -18.18 17.91 8.89
C SER A 154 -19.07 17.65 7.69
N GLU A 155 -18.59 16.89 6.71
CA GLU A 155 -19.34 16.53 5.51
C GLU A 155 -20.40 15.46 5.81
N ILE A 156 -20.12 14.54 6.73
CA ILE A 156 -21.13 13.58 7.23
C ILE A 156 -22.25 14.33 7.95
N ASP A 157 -21.91 15.29 8.84
CA ASP A 157 -22.91 16.12 9.54
C ASP A 157 -23.75 16.95 8.55
N ALA A 158 -23.18 17.35 7.42
CA ALA A 158 -23.87 18.05 6.34
C ALA A 158 -24.70 17.11 5.43
N GLY A 159 -24.49 15.79 5.50
CA GLY A 159 -25.15 14.80 4.67
C GLY A 159 -24.61 14.71 3.24
N ASN A 160 -23.34 15.08 3.03
CA ASN A 160 -22.73 15.17 1.71
C ASN A 160 -21.89 13.94 1.33
N VAL A 161 -21.61 13.03 2.27
CA VAL A 161 -20.68 11.93 2.02
C VAL A 161 -21.42 10.71 1.48
N ILE A 162 -21.13 10.31 0.25
CA ILE A 162 -21.60 9.06 -0.36
C ILE A 162 -20.43 8.07 -0.34
N MET A 163 -20.66 6.87 0.19
CA MET A 163 -19.62 5.85 0.35
C MET A 163 -20.07 4.52 -0.26
N PHE A 164 -19.19 3.91 -1.03
CA PHE A 164 -19.25 2.53 -1.49
C PHE A 164 -18.51 1.62 -0.51
N ILE A 165 -19.14 0.50 -0.13
CA ILE A 165 -18.57 -0.57 0.69
C ILE A 165 -18.87 -1.90 0.03
N GLY A 166 -17.86 -2.67 -0.33
CA GLY A 166 -18.03 -4.05 -0.80
C GLY A 166 -17.13 -4.46 -1.96
N ASN A 167 -17.51 -5.53 -2.65
CA ASN A 167 -16.76 -6.01 -3.82
C ASN A 167 -17.11 -5.19 -5.06
N LYS A 168 -16.13 -4.51 -5.67
CA LYS A 168 -16.36 -3.73 -6.89
C LYS A 168 -16.42 -4.58 -8.17
N ALA A 169 -15.92 -5.82 -8.16
CA ALA A 169 -15.85 -6.65 -9.35
C ALA A 169 -17.25 -6.95 -9.91
N GLY A 170 -17.46 -6.58 -11.17
CA GLY A 170 -18.70 -6.69 -11.93
C GLY A 170 -19.80 -5.73 -11.49
N PHE A 171 -19.51 -4.79 -10.56
CA PHE A 171 -20.50 -3.84 -10.08
C PHE A 171 -20.76 -2.74 -11.11
N PHE A 172 -19.68 -2.19 -11.68
CA PHE A 172 -19.74 -1.22 -12.76
C PHE A 172 -19.88 -1.93 -14.13
N GLY A 173 -20.46 -1.23 -15.10
CA GLY A 173 -20.49 -1.68 -16.49
C GLY A 173 -19.08 -1.67 -17.08
N ASP A 174 -18.44 -0.51 -17.01
CA ASP A 174 -17.13 -0.23 -17.57
C ASP A 174 -16.18 0.22 -16.44
N ASP A 175 -15.28 -0.66 -16.01
CA ASP A 175 -14.29 -0.42 -14.95
C ASP A 175 -12.99 -1.17 -15.27
N VAL A 176 -11.95 -0.43 -15.63
CA VAL A 176 -10.56 -0.88 -15.66
C VAL A 176 -9.81 -0.30 -14.48
N GLY A 177 -8.82 -1.04 -14.02
CA GLY A 177 -7.93 -0.50 -13.02
C GLY A 177 -6.65 -1.26 -12.87
N MET A 178 -5.78 -0.71 -12.04
CA MET A 178 -4.49 -1.27 -11.70
C MET A 178 -4.34 -1.32 -10.18
N PHE A 179 -3.58 -2.29 -9.70
CA PHE A 179 -3.11 -2.24 -8.33
C PHE A 179 -1.66 -1.76 -8.26
N PRO A 180 -1.29 -1.13 -7.13
CA PRO A 180 0.06 -1.13 -6.61
C PRO A 180 1.02 -2.23 -7.06
N GLN A 181 0.74 -3.47 -6.65
CA GLN A 181 1.60 -4.64 -6.90
C GLN A 181 1.68 -5.05 -8.38
N ASP A 182 0.83 -4.49 -9.23
CA ASP A 182 0.75 -4.80 -10.64
C ASP A 182 1.61 -3.88 -11.52
N ILE A 183 2.17 -2.83 -10.92
CA ILE A 183 2.97 -1.84 -11.63
C ILE A 183 4.44 -2.27 -11.67
N LEU A 184 4.99 -2.29 -12.88
CA LEU A 184 6.41 -2.35 -13.10
C LEU A 184 6.98 -0.93 -13.10
N MET A 185 7.69 -0.60 -12.02
CA MET A 185 8.35 0.70 -11.82
C MET A 185 9.88 0.58 -11.81
N SER A 186 10.55 1.69 -11.48
CA SER A 186 12.00 1.69 -11.25
C SER A 186 12.36 0.68 -10.15
N GLU A 187 13.47 -0.04 -10.32
CA GLU A 187 13.98 -0.97 -9.31
C GLU A 187 14.28 -0.28 -7.96
N TYR A 188 14.55 1.03 -8.01
CA TYR A 188 14.84 1.86 -6.84
C TYR A 188 13.98 3.12 -6.90
N THR A 189 13.54 3.60 -5.75
CA THR A 189 12.89 4.90 -5.56
C THR A 189 13.92 6.00 -5.30
N ALA A 190 15.13 5.65 -4.85
CA ALA A 190 16.29 6.54 -4.87
C ALA A 190 17.53 5.84 -5.43
N LYS A 191 18.24 6.49 -6.36
CA LYS A 191 19.51 6.00 -6.89
C LYS A 191 20.56 7.12 -6.94
N PRO A 192 21.81 6.87 -6.52
CA PRO A 192 22.85 7.89 -6.61
C PRO A 192 23.17 8.28 -8.06
N ALA A 193 23.21 9.57 -8.36
CA ALA A 193 23.52 10.13 -9.67
C ALA A 193 24.91 9.69 -10.18
N ALA A 194 25.84 9.38 -9.27
CA ALA A 194 27.18 8.87 -9.61
C ALA A 194 27.16 7.56 -10.41
N ILE A 195 26.11 6.75 -10.23
CA ILE A 195 25.90 5.43 -10.87
C ILE A 195 24.64 5.39 -11.74
N ALA A 196 24.10 6.56 -12.08
CA ALA A 196 22.95 6.73 -12.97
C ALA A 196 23.27 7.85 -13.98
N GLN A 197 24.36 7.71 -14.75
CA GLN A 197 24.81 8.81 -15.62
C GLN A 197 24.12 8.83 -16.99
N ASN A 198 23.60 7.71 -17.48
CA ASN A 198 23.03 7.58 -18.82
C ASN A 198 22.21 6.28 -18.98
N ASP A 199 21.70 6.06 -20.20
CA ASP A 199 20.90 4.91 -20.64
C ASP A 199 21.61 3.54 -20.58
N THR A 200 22.94 3.49 -20.41
CA THR A 200 23.65 2.24 -20.17
C THR A 200 23.75 1.87 -18.69
N GLU A 201 23.50 2.82 -17.79
CA GLU A 201 23.67 2.67 -16.33
C GLU A 201 22.34 2.68 -15.57
N PHE A 202 21.32 3.34 -16.11
CA PHE A 202 20.01 3.41 -15.49
C PHE A 202 18.92 3.59 -16.55
N ASN A 203 17.86 2.77 -16.43
CA ASN A 203 16.68 2.79 -17.28
C ASN A 203 15.47 2.40 -16.43
N VAL A 204 14.30 2.93 -16.76
CA VAL A 204 13.03 2.48 -16.20
C VAL A 204 12.27 1.77 -17.31
N MET A 205 11.72 0.59 -17.03
CA MET A 205 10.93 -0.19 -17.98
C MET A 205 9.47 -0.19 -17.52
N PRO A 206 8.66 0.84 -17.85
CA PRO A 206 7.34 0.95 -17.29
C PRO A 206 6.38 -0.07 -17.90
N GLY A 207 5.52 -0.63 -17.04
CA GLY A 207 4.44 -1.52 -17.44
C GLY A 207 3.48 -1.73 -16.29
N ALA A 208 2.33 -2.33 -16.58
CA ALA A 208 1.32 -2.63 -15.57
C ALA A 208 0.48 -3.84 -16.00
N TRP A 209 0.05 -4.65 -15.03
CA TRP A 209 -1.17 -5.43 -15.23
C TRP A 209 -2.37 -4.52 -15.10
N VAL A 210 -3.17 -4.45 -16.17
CA VAL A 210 -4.46 -3.75 -16.19
C VAL A 210 -5.55 -4.82 -16.18
N HIS A 211 -6.52 -4.64 -15.29
CA HIS A 211 -7.64 -5.57 -15.09
C HIS A 211 -8.92 -4.94 -15.61
N ASN A 212 -9.84 -5.76 -16.12
CA ASN A 212 -11.22 -5.36 -16.38
C ASN A 212 -12.10 -5.87 -15.23
N TYR A 213 -12.45 -4.97 -14.32
CA TYR A 213 -13.38 -5.22 -13.22
C TYR A 213 -14.83 -4.98 -13.63
N GLY A 214 -15.07 -4.34 -14.77
CA GLY A 214 -16.40 -4.09 -15.31
C GLY A 214 -17.14 -5.38 -15.67
N SER A 215 -18.46 -5.28 -15.73
CA SER A 215 -19.34 -6.36 -16.21
C SER A 215 -19.39 -6.47 -17.74
N ASN A 216 -18.92 -5.45 -18.47
CA ASN A 216 -18.78 -5.47 -19.92
C ASN A 216 -17.40 -5.94 -20.35
N ASP A 217 -17.33 -6.59 -21.52
CA ASP A 217 -16.06 -6.76 -22.22
C ASP A 217 -15.59 -5.39 -22.74
N GLN A 218 -14.31 -5.09 -22.55
CA GLN A 218 -13.74 -3.80 -22.91
C GLN A 218 -12.72 -3.96 -24.03
N VAL A 219 -12.72 -3.01 -24.95
CA VAL A 219 -11.90 -3.04 -26.17
C VAL A 219 -10.89 -1.91 -26.18
N GLY A 220 -9.69 -2.19 -26.69
CA GLY A 220 -8.65 -1.19 -26.90
C GLY A 220 -8.13 -0.50 -25.63
N ILE A 221 -8.16 -1.16 -24.47
CA ILE A 221 -7.60 -0.66 -23.22
C ILE A 221 -6.13 -0.31 -23.40
N THR A 222 -5.70 0.83 -22.87
CA THR A 222 -4.33 1.34 -22.95
C THR A 222 -3.77 1.65 -21.58
N LEU A 223 -2.45 1.58 -21.48
CA LEU A 223 -1.66 2.14 -20.40
C LEU A 223 -0.92 3.37 -20.93
N ASN A 224 -1.18 4.53 -20.33
CA ASN A 224 -0.38 5.73 -20.53
C ASN A 224 0.62 5.87 -19.38
N VAL A 225 1.86 6.25 -19.68
CA VAL A 225 2.87 6.54 -18.67
C VAL A 225 3.50 7.89 -18.97
N VAL A 226 3.46 8.77 -17.97
CA VAL A 226 4.05 10.10 -18.01
C VAL A 226 5.19 10.17 -16.99
N VAL A 227 6.35 10.68 -17.42
CA VAL A 227 7.44 11.04 -16.50
C VAL A 227 7.62 12.55 -16.52
N ASP A 228 7.40 13.16 -15.36
CA ASP A 228 7.56 14.59 -15.13
C ASP A 228 8.76 14.87 -14.22
N GLN A 229 9.46 15.98 -14.49
CA GLN A 229 10.49 16.52 -13.61
C GLN A 229 10.22 18.00 -13.36
N GLY A 230 9.82 18.34 -12.13
CA GLY A 230 9.60 19.73 -11.72
C GLY A 230 8.56 20.49 -12.55
N GLY A 231 7.52 19.79 -13.05
CA GLY A 231 6.47 20.30 -13.92
C GLY A 231 6.81 20.30 -15.41
N THR A 232 7.92 19.67 -15.80
CA THR A 232 8.29 19.46 -17.20
C THR A 232 8.09 17.99 -17.58
N GLU A 233 7.18 17.72 -18.50
CA GLU A 233 7.00 16.40 -19.12
C GLU A 233 8.24 16.02 -19.93
N LEU A 234 8.86 14.90 -19.56
CA LEU A 234 10.06 14.35 -20.21
C LEU A 234 9.75 13.12 -21.06
N TYR A 235 8.66 12.44 -20.75
CA TYR A 235 8.23 11.20 -21.38
C TYR A 235 6.72 11.10 -21.28
N ASN A 236 6.06 10.72 -22.36
CA ASN A 236 4.62 10.48 -22.40
C ASN A 236 4.35 9.47 -23.51
N GLU A 237 4.23 8.21 -23.12
CA GLU A 237 4.02 7.11 -24.06
C GLU A 237 2.75 6.34 -23.69
N THR A 238 2.09 5.81 -24.71
CA THR A 238 0.88 5.02 -24.55
C THR A 238 1.07 3.67 -25.21
N SER A 239 0.67 2.61 -24.52
CA SER A 239 0.74 1.25 -25.05
C SER A 239 -0.16 1.08 -26.28
N ALA A 240 0.03 -0.02 -27.02
CA ALA A 240 -1.00 -0.46 -27.94
C ALA A 240 -2.29 -0.81 -27.16
N GLY A 241 -3.45 -0.59 -27.78
CA GLY A 241 -4.74 -0.98 -27.23
C GLY A 241 -4.91 -2.50 -27.18
N VAL A 242 -5.46 -3.02 -26.09
CA VAL A 242 -5.73 -4.45 -25.87
C VAL A 242 -7.18 -4.65 -25.48
N ASP A 243 -7.82 -5.69 -26.01
CA ASP A 243 -9.16 -6.09 -25.59
C ASP A 243 -9.05 -7.00 -24.37
N ILE A 244 -9.79 -6.69 -23.29
CA ILE A 244 -9.79 -7.46 -22.04
C ILE A 244 -11.24 -7.84 -21.72
N LEU A 245 -11.51 -9.14 -21.62
CA LEU A 245 -12.84 -9.64 -21.25
C LEU A 245 -13.15 -9.32 -19.79
N SER A 246 -14.44 -9.22 -19.45
CA SER A 246 -14.86 -8.99 -18.06
C SER A 246 -14.25 -10.04 -17.11
N GLY A 247 -13.60 -9.56 -16.04
CA GLY A 247 -12.93 -10.38 -15.04
C GLY A 247 -11.56 -10.94 -15.44
N ASP A 248 -10.99 -10.50 -16.57
CA ASP A 248 -9.65 -10.87 -17.03
C ASP A 248 -8.66 -9.69 -16.90
N SER A 249 -7.38 -9.94 -17.22
CA SER A 249 -6.31 -8.95 -17.14
C SER A 249 -5.31 -9.10 -18.29
N ALA A 250 -4.58 -8.02 -18.58
CA ALA A 250 -3.49 -8.05 -19.53
C ALA A 250 -2.31 -7.23 -19.02
N PHE A 251 -1.09 -7.70 -19.33
CA PHE A 251 0.13 -6.94 -19.06
C PHE A 251 0.43 -5.99 -20.21
N LEU A 252 0.40 -4.70 -19.94
CA LEU A 252 0.67 -3.63 -20.90
C LEU A 252 2.04 -3.02 -20.59
N THR A 253 2.79 -2.70 -21.64
CA THR A 253 4.10 -2.05 -21.52
C THR A 253 4.19 -0.88 -22.48
N VAL A 254 5.02 0.08 -22.12
CA VAL A 254 5.42 1.22 -22.95
C VAL A 254 6.94 1.14 -23.21
N PRO A 255 7.49 1.87 -24.18
CA PRO A 255 8.93 1.91 -24.42
C PRO A 255 9.75 2.24 -23.15
N THR A 256 10.98 1.75 -23.05
CA THR A 256 11.86 2.07 -21.91
C THR A 256 12.07 3.59 -21.79
N PHE A 257 11.92 4.13 -20.58
CA PHE A 257 12.31 5.50 -20.27
C PHE A 257 13.80 5.56 -19.93
N SER A 258 14.51 6.47 -20.59
CA SER A 258 15.89 6.80 -20.26
C SER A 258 16.24 8.25 -20.58
N GLN A 259 17.30 8.75 -19.96
CA GLN A 259 17.83 10.10 -20.15
C GLN A 259 19.33 10.04 -20.43
N SER A 260 19.82 11.06 -21.15
CA SER A 260 21.26 11.25 -21.34
C SER A 260 21.98 11.74 -20.07
N THR A 261 21.24 12.32 -19.14
CA THR A 261 21.70 12.78 -17.82
C THR A 261 20.51 12.74 -16.86
N TYR A 262 20.74 12.30 -15.62
CA TYR A 262 19.72 12.25 -14.58
C TYR A 262 20.05 13.21 -13.43
N GLY A 263 19.03 13.61 -12.67
CA GLY A 263 19.20 14.35 -11.42
C GLY A 263 17.87 14.77 -10.79
N GLY A 264 17.83 14.92 -9.47
CA GLY A 264 16.64 15.39 -8.75
C GLY A 264 15.46 14.42 -8.79
N PHE A 265 14.26 14.95 -8.50
CA PHE A 265 13.03 14.19 -8.39
C PHE A 265 12.27 14.07 -9.72
N TYR A 266 11.78 12.87 -9.97
CA TYR A 266 10.87 12.53 -11.05
C TYR A 266 9.55 12.03 -10.45
N THR A 267 8.44 12.41 -11.08
CA THR A 267 7.12 11.82 -10.83
C THR A 267 6.76 10.95 -12.03
N ILE A 268 6.39 9.70 -11.77
CA ILE A 268 5.97 8.74 -12.78
C ILE A 268 4.50 8.43 -12.54
N THR A 269 3.66 8.80 -13.50
CA THR A 269 2.21 8.58 -13.45
C THR A 269 1.83 7.51 -14.47
N TYR A 270 1.13 6.49 -14.00
CA TYR A 270 0.56 5.40 -14.79
C TYR A 270 -0.95 5.60 -14.84
N THR A 271 -1.54 5.61 -16.03
CA THR A 271 -2.98 5.79 -16.20
C THR A 271 -3.53 4.70 -17.11
N SER A 272 -4.47 3.90 -16.61
CA SER A 272 -5.28 3.01 -17.46
C SER A 272 -6.39 3.81 -18.13
N GLY A 273 -6.74 3.41 -19.34
CA GLY A 273 -7.84 4.02 -20.07
C GLY A 273 -8.53 3.02 -20.98
N ILE A 274 -9.83 3.19 -21.15
CA ILE A 274 -10.65 2.37 -22.04
C ILE A 274 -10.58 2.96 -23.47
N GLY A 275 -10.18 2.13 -24.43
CA GLY A 275 -10.18 2.51 -25.84
C GLY A 275 -11.58 2.56 -26.44
N GLY A 276 -11.74 3.33 -27.52
CA GLY A 276 -12.99 3.30 -28.30
C GLY A 276 -14.00 4.38 -27.94
N GLY A 277 -13.61 5.65 -28.04
CA GLY A 277 -14.54 6.76 -28.32
C GLY A 277 -15.66 6.97 -27.29
N GLY A 278 -15.31 7.59 -26.15
CA GLY A 278 -16.28 8.22 -25.25
C GLY A 278 -16.94 7.29 -24.23
N ILE A 279 -16.46 6.06 -24.09
CA ILE A 279 -16.74 5.22 -22.90
C ILE A 279 -15.96 5.84 -21.74
N VAL A 280 -16.66 6.06 -20.63
CA VAL A 280 -16.08 6.60 -19.40
C VAL A 280 -15.93 5.44 -18.46
N ASP A 281 -14.74 5.31 -17.89
CA ASP A 281 -14.53 4.42 -16.77
C ASP A 281 -15.35 4.90 -15.57
N GLU A 282 -16.24 4.05 -15.07
CA GLU A 282 -17.21 4.43 -14.05
C GLU A 282 -16.61 4.50 -12.65
N PHE A 283 -15.38 4.02 -12.46
CA PHE A 283 -14.66 4.04 -11.20
C PHE A 283 -13.26 4.66 -11.37
N GLU A 284 -13.18 5.99 -11.29
CA GLU A 284 -11.92 6.72 -11.47
C GLU A 284 -10.84 6.40 -10.41
N GLY A 285 -11.23 5.81 -9.28
CA GLY A 285 -10.40 5.66 -8.09
C GLY A 285 -9.19 4.71 -8.22
N ASP A 286 -9.15 3.85 -9.24
CA ASP A 286 -8.04 2.93 -9.49
C ASP A 286 -7.49 3.00 -10.92
N ASN A 287 -7.82 4.07 -11.64
CA ASN A 287 -7.31 4.33 -12.98
C ASN A 287 -5.90 4.91 -12.99
N GLU A 288 -5.44 5.47 -11.87
CA GLU A 288 -4.16 6.14 -11.78
C GLU A 288 -3.31 5.58 -10.64
N PHE A 289 -2.02 5.39 -10.95
CA PHE A 289 -1.00 5.13 -9.96
C PHE A 289 0.16 6.11 -10.14
N VAL A 290 0.63 6.70 -9.05
CA VAL A 290 1.73 7.67 -9.04
C VAL A 290 2.85 7.15 -8.14
N THR A 291 4.08 7.21 -8.64
CA THR A 291 5.29 6.92 -7.86
C THR A 291 6.36 7.97 -8.12
N THR A 292 7.35 8.03 -7.24
CA THR A 292 8.46 8.97 -7.34
C THR A 292 9.80 8.27 -7.52
N LEU A 293 10.76 9.00 -8.07
CA LEU A 293 12.13 8.56 -8.22
C LEU A 293 13.07 9.73 -7.94
N LEU A 294 13.97 9.58 -6.97
CA LEU A 294 15.05 10.50 -6.68
C LEU A 294 16.37 10.02 -7.31
N ILE A 295 16.98 10.84 -8.16
CA ILE A 295 18.35 10.64 -8.61
C ILE A 295 19.26 11.70 -8.00
N ASP A 296 19.91 11.40 -6.88
CA ASP A 296 20.84 12.32 -6.21
C ASP A 296 21.96 11.60 -5.44
N SER A 297 21.94 11.62 -4.11
CA SER A 297 23.00 11.06 -3.25
C SER A 297 22.52 9.85 -2.44
N LEU A 298 21.21 9.66 -2.34
CA LEU A 298 20.58 8.58 -1.61
C LEU A 298 20.42 7.31 -2.48
N TRP A 299 20.47 6.16 -1.84
CA TRP A 299 20.04 4.87 -2.39
C TRP A 299 18.95 4.29 -1.49
N SER A 300 17.80 3.91 -2.07
CA SER A 300 16.64 3.42 -1.32
C SER A 300 15.72 2.58 -2.21
N TYR A 301 15.07 1.59 -1.59
CA TYR A 301 13.90 0.90 -2.13
C TYR A 301 12.59 1.51 -1.61
N ALA A 302 12.57 1.97 -0.36
CA ALA A 302 11.46 2.69 0.27
C ALA A 302 11.16 4.03 -0.42
N ASP A 303 9.89 4.43 -0.46
CA ASP A 303 9.47 5.70 -1.05
C ASP A 303 10.17 6.90 -0.41
N ILE A 304 10.35 7.98 -1.17
CA ILE A 304 11.06 9.16 -0.73
C ILE A 304 10.08 10.33 -0.61
N ASP A 305 10.08 10.97 0.56
CA ASP A 305 9.33 12.20 0.77
C ASP A 305 9.93 13.32 -0.09
N PRO A 306 9.17 13.90 -1.05
CA PRO A 306 9.68 14.93 -1.95
C PRO A 306 9.98 16.27 -1.25
N VAL A 307 9.56 16.44 0.01
CA VAL A 307 9.84 17.65 0.80
C VAL A 307 11.12 17.50 1.61
N THR A 308 11.30 16.35 2.27
CA THR A 308 12.46 16.11 3.14
C THR A 308 13.62 15.41 2.41
N GLU A 309 13.34 14.81 1.26
CA GLU A 309 14.24 13.96 0.47
C GLU A 309 14.77 12.75 1.26
N LEU A 310 13.97 12.26 2.22
CA LEU A 310 14.29 11.12 3.07
C LEU A 310 13.32 9.94 2.82
N PRO A 311 13.74 8.70 3.10
CA PRO A 311 12.84 7.54 3.05
C PRO A 311 11.65 7.69 4.00
N ILE A 312 10.49 7.16 3.61
CA ILE A 312 9.26 7.18 4.43
C ILE A 312 9.09 5.82 5.13
N PRO A 313 9.20 5.76 6.48
CA PRO A 313 8.88 4.54 7.21
C PRO A 313 7.36 4.43 7.43
N THR A 314 6.67 3.67 6.59
CA THR A 314 5.21 3.48 6.68
C THR A 314 4.81 2.45 7.74
N ALA A 315 5.73 1.55 8.12
CA ALA A 315 5.52 0.56 9.17
C ALA A 315 6.78 0.31 10.00
N HIS A 316 6.61 -0.27 11.19
CA HIS A 316 7.73 -0.71 12.03
C HIS A 316 7.53 -2.18 12.45
N PHE A 317 8.51 -3.02 12.15
CA PHE A 317 8.45 -4.45 12.39
C PHE A 317 9.56 -4.93 13.33
N ARG A 318 9.28 -6.06 13.99
CA ARG A 318 10.28 -6.88 14.68
C ARG A 318 9.90 -8.36 14.56
N PRO A 319 10.88 -9.29 14.59
CA PRO A 319 10.58 -10.71 14.65
C PRO A 319 9.76 -11.06 15.91
N SER A 320 8.74 -11.90 15.78
CA SER A 320 7.85 -12.30 16.89
C SER A 320 8.56 -13.06 18.01
N GLY A 321 9.70 -13.70 17.72
CA GLY A 321 10.55 -14.40 18.69
C GLY A 321 11.75 -13.58 19.20
N ASN A 322 11.79 -12.28 18.93
CA ASN A 322 12.88 -11.42 19.39
C ASN A 322 12.93 -11.35 20.93
N THR A 323 14.09 -11.70 21.51
CA THR A 323 14.33 -11.66 22.97
C THR A 323 15.61 -10.89 23.35
N THR A 324 16.40 -10.44 22.36
CA THR A 324 17.71 -9.81 22.59
C THR A 324 18.02 -8.65 21.65
N GLY A 325 17.11 -8.31 20.73
CA GLY A 325 17.40 -7.48 19.56
C GLY A 325 17.54 -8.31 18.28
N PHE A 326 17.52 -7.62 17.15
CA PHE A 326 17.63 -8.23 15.82
C PHE A 326 18.35 -7.31 14.83
N THR A 327 18.84 -7.90 13.75
CA THR A 327 19.46 -7.20 12.63
C THR A 327 18.60 -7.38 11.38
N THR A 328 18.40 -6.29 10.64
CA THR A 328 17.85 -6.30 9.28
C THR A 328 18.89 -5.72 8.33
N CYS A 329 18.92 -6.18 7.07
CA CYS A 329 19.92 -5.76 6.10
C CYS A 329 19.33 -5.57 4.71
N THR A 330 19.81 -4.57 3.99
CA THR A 330 19.48 -4.30 2.60
C THR A 330 20.69 -4.57 1.70
N HIS A 331 20.47 -5.34 0.63
CA HIS A 331 21.53 -5.73 -0.30
C HIS A 331 21.76 -4.67 -1.38
N PHE A 332 23.03 -4.30 -1.59
CA PHE A 332 23.46 -3.38 -2.64
C PHE A 332 24.56 -4.01 -3.52
N ARG A 333 24.48 -3.80 -4.83
CA ARG A 333 25.53 -4.12 -5.80
C ARG A 333 25.35 -3.28 -7.07
N ASP A 334 26.41 -2.63 -7.55
CA ASP A 334 26.38 -1.90 -8.83
C ASP A 334 27.73 -2.05 -9.57
N PRO A 335 27.75 -2.17 -10.91
CA PRO A 335 28.99 -2.24 -11.70
C PRO A 335 29.87 -0.99 -11.65
N ASN A 336 29.36 0.14 -11.15
CA ASN A 336 30.05 1.42 -11.08
C ASN A 336 30.16 1.97 -9.66
N ALA A 337 29.97 1.12 -8.63
CA ALA A 337 29.94 1.52 -7.24
C ALA A 337 31.22 2.25 -6.78
N SER A 338 32.37 2.01 -7.42
CA SER A 338 33.64 2.69 -7.11
C SER A 338 33.66 4.20 -7.31
N ARG A 339 32.62 4.76 -7.94
CA ARG A 339 32.43 6.21 -8.10
C ARG A 339 31.91 6.90 -6.84
N MET A 340 31.52 6.15 -5.81
CA MET A 340 30.92 6.69 -4.59
C MET A 340 31.50 6.06 -3.32
N ALA A 341 31.22 6.70 -2.20
CA ALA A 341 31.54 6.20 -0.88
C ALA A 341 30.26 6.12 -0.04
N ALA A 342 30.10 5.04 0.70
CA ALA A 342 29.05 4.90 1.71
C ALA A 342 29.43 5.73 2.94
N LEU A 343 28.56 6.67 3.31
CA LEU A 343 28.79 7.58 4.44
C LEU A 343 28.07 7.16 5.72
N GLY A 344 27.00 6.37 5.59
CA GLY A 344 26.13 5.98 6.68
C GLY A 344 24.84 5.39 6.17
N LEU A 345 23.86 5.27 7.06
CA LEU A 345 22.55 4.69 6.78
C LEU A 345 21.46 5.53 7.43
N TYR A 346 20.34 5.68 6.75
CA TYR A 346 19.12 6.23 7.35
C TYR A 346 18.27 5.08 7.89
N SER A 347 17.73 5.24 9.10
CA SER A 347 16.81 4.27 9.68
C SER A 347 15.78 4.96 10.58
N SER A 348 14.68 4.30 10.87
CA SER A 348 13.68 4.73 11.84
C SER A 348 13.44 3.62 12.84
N ALA A 349 13.12 3.99 14.08
CA ALA A 349 12.76 3.03 15.11
C ALA A 349 11.59 3.51 15.94
N SER A 350 10.82 2.57 16.47
CA SER A 350 9.71 2.84 17.37
C SER A 350 9.57 1.78 18.46
N LYS A 351 8.75 2.07 19.46
CA LYS A 351 8.25 1.09 20.44
C LYS A 351 6.73 1.04 20.39
N SER A 352 6.14 0.12 21.14
CA SER A 352 4.69 0.05 21.31
C SER A 352 4.11 1.37 21.81
N ALA A 353 2.86 1.66 21.42
CA ALA A 353 2.23 2.96 21.68
C ALA A 353 2.30 3.36 23.17
N GLY A 354 2.95 4.51 23.42
CA GLY A 354 3.13 5.08 24.76
C GLY A 354 4.53 4.86 25.37
N ASP A 355 5.35 3.99 24.78
CA ASP A 355 6.74 3.79 25.19
C ASP A 355 7.69 4.70 24.40
N SER A 356 8.71 5.25 25.07
CA SER A 356 9.69 6.13 24.45
C SER A 356 10.93 5.37 23.96
N VAL A 357 11.48 5.83 22.83
CA VAL A 357 12.78 5.38 22.32
C VAL A 357 13.97 6.09 23.01
N THR A 358 13.71 7.08 23.87
CA THR A 358 14.77 7.80 24.60
C THR A 358 15.64 6.84 25.42
N GLY A 359 16.96 6.93 25.26
CA GLY A 359 17.95 6.08 25.92
C GLY A 359 18.25 4.76 25.21
N GLU A 360 17.55 4.48 24.10
CA GLU A 360 17.90 3.38 23.21
C GLU A 360 18.98 3.79 22.21
N PHE A 361 19.57 2.80 21.55
CA PHE A 361 20.46 3.03 20.42
C PHE A 361 20.25 1.97 19.34
N ILE A 362 20.61 2.34 18.12
CA ILE A 362 20.69 1.44 16.97
C ILE A 362 22.09 1.54 16.36
N GLU A 363 22.57 0.42 15.84
CA GLU A 363 23.88 0.33 15.18
C GLU A 363 23.69 0.10 13.69
N ALA A 364 24.39 0.86 12.86
CA ALA A 364 24.53 0.60 11.44
C ALA A 364 25.84 -0.13 11.16
N THR A 365 25.79 -1.23 10.41
CA THR A 365 26.99 -1.96 10.00
C THR A 365 26.93 -2.24 8.50
N LEU A 366 28.01 -1.89 7.79
CA LEU A 366 28.20 -2.23 6.39
C LEU A 366 29.07 -3.49 6.30
N TYR A 367 28.56 -4.51 5.64
CA TYR A 367 29.31 -5.73 5.34
C TYR A 367 29.59 -5.84 3.84
N GLU A 368 30.78 -6.34 3.50
CA GLU A 368 31.00 -7.03 2.23
C GLU A 368 30.39 -8.43 2.32
N TRP A 369 29.63 -8.85 1.31
CA TRP A 369 29.06 -10.19 1.20
C TRP A 369 29.74 -10.97 0.07
N ASN A 370 30.58 -11.93 0.46
CA ASN A 370 31.54 -12.59 -0.43
C ASN A 370 31.10 -13.99 -0.89
N ASP A 371 29.92 -14.45 -0.45
CA ASP A 371 29.37 -15.72 -0.91
C ASP A 371 29.21 -15.72 -2.44
N VAL A 372 29.66 -16.80 -3.07
CA VAL A 372 29.63 -16.95 -4.53
C VAL A 372 28.36 -17.67 -4.93
N PHE A 373 27.42 -16.92 -5.50
CA PHE A 373 26.19 -17.47 -6.07
C PHE A 373 25.77 -16.69 -7.33
N THR A 374 25.03 -17.38 -8.19
CA THR A 374 24.63 -16.89 -9.52
C THR A 374 23.25 -16.21 -9.53
N GLY A 375 22.43 -16.45 -8.51
CA GLY A 375 21.11 -15.82 -8.34
C GLY A 375 20.31 -16.43 -7.19
N LEU A 376 19.06 -15.99 -7.01
CA LEU A 376 18.19 -16.45 -5.91
C LEU A 376 17.77 -17.92 -6.00
N SER A 377 17.85 -18.53 -7.19
CA SER A 377 17.60 -19.96 -7.40
C SER A 377 18.82 -20.85 -7.19
N ASP A 378 19.99 -20.25 -6.91
CA ASP A 378 21.21 -20.99 -6.64
C ASP A 378 21.09 -21.69 -5.27
N PRO A 379 21.21 -23.02 -5.20
CA PRO A 379 21.11 -23.73 -3.92
C PRO A 379 22.24 -23.38 -2.94
N ASN A 380 23.29 -22.71 -3.41
CA ASN A 380 24.39 -22.23 -2.57
C ASN A 380 24.19 -20.79 -2.08
N ILE A 381 23.02 -20.16 -2.32
CA ILE A 381 22.74 -18.86 -1.73
C ILE A 381 22.73 -18.97 -0.21
N GLN A 382 23.68 -18.29 0.43
CA GLN A 382 23.92 -18.34 1.87
C GLN A 382 24.43 -16.96 2.31
N VAL A 383 24.24 -16.61 3.57
CA VAL A 383 24.82 -15.41 4.20
C VAL A 383 25.81 -15.88 5.25
N LEU A 384 26.99 -16.35 4.80
CA LEU A 384 28.02 -16.93 5.67
C LEU A 384 29.33 -16.17 5.59
N ASP A 385 29.75 -15.77 4.39
CA ASP A 385 31.00 -15.02 4.18
C ASP A 385 30.69 -13.52 4.13
N ILE A 386 30.47 -12.94 5.31
CA ILE A 386 30.27 -11.50 5.48
C ILE A 386 31.41 -10.89 6.30
N ASN A 387 31.93 -9.75 5.83
CA ASN A 387 33.04 -9.04 6.47
C ASN A 387 32.62 -7.59 6.77
N ALA A 388 32.62 -7.20 8.04
CA ALA A 388 32.27 -5.83 8.43
C ALA A 388 33.37 -4.86 7.97
N VAL A 389 33.00 -3.83 7.22
CA VAL A 389 33.91 -2.82 6.68
C VAL A 389 33.67 -1.42 7.26
N ALA A 390 32.49 -1.17 7.82
CA ALA A 390 32.21 0.04 8.60
C ALA A 390 31.11 -0.19 9.62
N THR A 391 31.14 0.61 10.68
CA THR A 391 30.14 0.65 11.76
C THR A 391 29.80 2.09 12.09
N GLY A 392 28.64 2.30 12.70
CA GLY A 392 28.18 3.57 13.23
C GLY A 392 27.06 3.34 14.23
N GLU A 393 26.83 4.28 15.13
CA GLU A 393 25.77 4.20 16.14
C GLU A 393 24.96 5.50 16.22
N TYR A 394 23.68 5.36 16.52
CA TYR A 394 22.81 6.49 16.83
C TYR A 394 22.14 6.27 18.18
N ASN A 395 22.34 7.23 19.08
CA ASN A 395 21.80 7.22 20.44
C ASN A 395 20.61 8.19 20.53
N TYR A 396 19.43 7.67 20.87
CA TYR A 396 18.21 8.47 21.00
C TYR A 396 18.23 9.27 22.31
N VAL A 397 18.61 10.55 22.24
CA VAL A 397 18.62 11.46 23.41
C VAL A 397 17.26 12.10 23.69
N THR A 398 16.38 12.08 22.70
CA THR A 398 14.99 12.54 22.76
C THR A 398 14.09 11.49 22.13
N ASP A 399 12.78 11.64 22.34
CA ASP A 399 11.80 10.73 21.77
C ASP A 399 11.56 11.06 20.28
N GLU A 400 12.36 10.44 19.42
CA GLU A 400 12.28 10.55 17.95
C GLU A 400 11.59 9.33 17.35
N SER A 401 10.64 8.75 18.09
CA SER A 401 9.93 7.54 17.66
C SER A 401 9.30 7.74 16.28
N SER A 402 9.50 6.75 15.42
CA SER A 402 9.03 6.73 14.03
C SER A 402 9.64 7.79 13.11
N GLN A 403 10.58 8.61 13.57
CA GLN A 403 11.30 9.56 12.73
C GLN A 403 12.51 8.91 12.06
N MET A 404 12.84 9.36 10.85
CA MET A 404 14.09 8.97 10.20
C MET A 404 15.28 9.66 10.88
N VAL A 405 16.27 8.87 11.25
CA VAL A 405 17.55 9.33 11.80
C VAL A 405 18.69 8.88 10.90
N TYR A 406 19.75 9.69 10.86
CA TYR A 406 20.97 9.38 10.12
C TYR A 406 22.01 8.77 11.05
N ILE A 407 22.52 7.60 10.68
CA ILE A 407 23.55 6.86 11.39
C ILE A 407 24.85 6.97 10.56
N PRO A 408 25.74 7.92 10.87
CA PRO A 408 27.00 8.05 10.14
C PRO A 408 27.92 6.87 10.45
N PHE A 409 28.64 6.39 9.45
CA PHE A 409 29.76 5.47 9.69
C PHE A 409 30.95 6.24 10.28
N ASP A 410 31.73 5.57 11.12
CA ASP A 410 32.93 6.13 11.74
C ASP A 410 33.92 6.65 10.68
N ASP A 411 34.07 5.89 9.59
CA ASP A 411 34.87 6.23 8.43
C ASP A 411 34.07 5.95 7.13
N PRO A 412 34.09 6.86 6.13
CA PRO A 412 33.52 6.60 4.82
C PRO A 412 34.16 5.40 4.12
N VAL A 413 33.33 4.56 3.47
CA VAL A 413 33.80 3.39 2.72
C VAL A 413 33.66 3.63 1.22
N VAL A 414 34.78 3.77 0.52
CA VAL A 414 34.77 3.76 -0.96
C VAL A 414 34.36 2.38 -1.42
N LEU A 415 33.27 2.30 -2.19
CA LEU A 415 32.73 1.01 -2.63
C LEU A 415 33.56 0.43 -3.79
N VAL A 416 33.36 -0.86 -4.06
CA VAL A 416 34.03 -1.58 -5.15
C VAL A 416 33.00 -2.01 -6.17
N ASP A 417 33.31 -1.82 -7.45
CA ASP A 417 32.49 -2.27 -8.56
C ASP A 417 32.14 -3.76 -8.42
N ASP A 418 30.88 -4.10 -8.68
CA ASP A 418 30.37 -5.49 -8.65
C ASP A 418 30.45 -6.21 -7.29
N GLN A 419 30.95 -5.58 -6.24
CA GLN A 419 30.95 -6.14 -4.88
C GLN A 419 29.52 -6.10 -4.32
N ARG A 420 29.12 -7.20 -3.66
CA ARG A 420 27.87 -7.22 -2.88
C ARG A 420 28.13 -6.65 -1.50
N TYR A 421 27.24 -5.77 -1.09
CA TYR A 421 27.23 -5.18 0.24
C TYR A 421 25.90 -5.45 0.93
N LEU A 422 25.95 -5.53 2.26
CA LEU A 422 24.77 -5.55 3.13
C LEU A 422 24.84 -4.34 4.06
N PHE A 423 23.88 -3.43 3.91
CA PHE A 423 23.69 -2.30 4.82
C PHE A 423 22.73 -2.73 5.90
N CYS A 424 23.21 -2.89 7.12
CA CYS A 424 22.44 -3.49 8.21
C CYS A 424 22.15 -2.49 9.33
N VAL A 425 20.95 -2.57 9.90
CA VAL A 425 20.58 -1.93 11.17
C VAL A 425 20.39 -3.02 12.21
N THR A 426 21.06 -2.85 13.36
CA THR A 426 20.95 -3.75 14.50
C THR A 426 20.33 -3.02 15.69
N THR A 427 19.38 -3.70 16.31
CA THR A 427 18.81 -3.32 17.60
C THR A 427 19.29 -4.30 18.66
N PHE A 428 19.44 -3.84 19.90
CA PHE A 428 19.82 -4.68 21.05
C PHE A 428 18.73 -4.74 22.13
N ASN A 429 17.52 -4.30 21.77
CA ASN A 429 16.35 -4.26 22.63
C ASN A 429 15.23 -5.07 21.96
N ASP A 430 14.60 -5.95 22.73
CA ASP A 430 13.52 -6.78 22.22
C ASP A 430 12.24 -5.99 21.96
N LEU A 431 12.05 -4.83 22.59
CA LEU A 431 10.89 -3.97 22.44
C LEU A 431 11.01 -2.95 21.28
N LEU A 432 12.17 -2.85 20.63
CA LEU A 432 12.37 -1.93 19.51
C LEU A 432 11.88 -2.55 18.19
N PHE A 433 11.21 -1.74 17.39
CA PHE A 433 10.78 -2.07 16.04
C PHE A 433 11.57 -1.18 15.06
N VAL A 434 12.03 -1.74 13.95
CA VAL A 434 12.76 -0.99 12.90
C VAL A 434 11.77 -0.63 11.80
N GLY A 435 11.93 0.57 11.23
CA GLY A 435 11.09 1.11 10.17
C GLY A 435 11.34 0.45 8.82
N PHE A 436 10.26 0.22 8.08
CA PHE A 436 10.20 -0.31 6.72
C PHE A 436 9.12 0.41 5.94
N ASP A 437 9.20 0.33 4.62
CA ASP A 437 8.08 0.68 3.75
C ASP A 437 7.21 -0.55 3.47
N SER A 438 5.98 -0.60 3.98
CA SER A 438 5.06 -1.72 3.76
C SER A 438 4.63 -1.91 2.30
N TYR A 439 4.94 -0.95 1.43
CA TYR A 439 4.59 -0.98 0.03
C TYR A 439 5.74 -1.47 -0.86
N TYR A 440 6.98 -1.13 -0.49
CA TYR A 440 8.17 -1.38 -1.30
C TYR A 440 9.18 -2.36 -0.69
N ASP A 441 9.21 -2.54 0.65
CA ASP A 441 10.23 -3.32 1.39
C ASP A 441 9.77 -4.72 1.85
#